data_AF-A0A150RT11-F1
#
_entry.id   AF-A0A150RT11-F1
#
_cell.length_a   1.000
_cell.length_b   1.000
_cell.length_c   1.000
_cell.angle_alpha   90.00
_cell.angle_beta   90.00
_cell.angle_gamma   90.00
#
_symmetry.space_group_name_H-M   'P 1'
#
loop_
_entity.id
_entity.type
_entity.pdbx_description
1 polymer ?
#
loop_
_entity_poly.entity_id
_entity_poly.type
_entity_poly.pdbx_seq_one_letter_code
_entity_poly.pdbx_strand_id
1 'polypeptide(L)'
;MSAADITPPGPALVGVDVEPEYVLGFPVYVGITIGSAPPGASLMRLPLPSPAALRGAIGLRLWRPGEAEPFFEEAPTAVVDPELSAPSFRLRAGEVRRLLVEISELLPDDLGAGAVDGVLLYGAPPHIAESARGRLLFREPTDAERASLDALRPEVEAAGSFGRWLRRPPLDPSRLAPPTDRGDPLRYPRLIKYLIHGPEGLDAVDPARLHVLGGVFAPEAYGLAAELLAARDPGAFAGYAQQVKAAYPGLAAWMDAIAAGQSEIAWARSHR
;
A
#
# COMPACT_ATOMS: atom_id res chain seq x y z
N MET A 1 31.73 29.92 -18.54
CA MET A 1 30.47 29.80 -17.79
C MET A 1 29.98 28.37 -17.99
N SER A 2 30.17 27.52 -16.98
CA SER A 2 29.65 26.14 -17.00
C SER A 2 28.12 26.22 -16.93
N ALA A 3 27.44 25.51 -17.83
CA ALA A 3 25.99 25.34 -17.74
C ALA A 3 25.71 24.75 -16.36
N ALA A 4 24.85 25.39 -15.58
CA ALA A 4 24.34 24.78 -14.35
C ALA A 4 23.79 23.39 -14.73
N ASP A 5 24.25 22.34 -14.06
CA ASP A 5 23.70 21.00 -14.22
C ASP A 5 22.22 21.06 -13.88
N ILE A 6 21.36 21.14 -14.90
CA ILE A 6 19.92 21.07 -14.74
C ILE A 6 19.61 19.59 -14.47
N THR A 7 19.56 19.21 -13.19
CA THR A 7 19.04 17.90 -12.81
C THR A 7 17.55 17.86 -13.15
N PRO A 8 17.11 16.93 -14.02
CA PRO A 8 15.70 16.81 -14.36
C PRO A 8 14.87 16.49 -13.10
N PRO A 9 13.64 17.01 -12.99
CA PRO A 9 12.79 16.68 -11.85
C PRO A 9 12.56 15.18 -11.71
N GLY A 10 12.65 14.69 -10.48
CA GLY A 10 12.49 13.28 -10.14
C GLY A 10 11.44 13.07 -9.06
N PRO A 11 11.00 11.81 -8.83
CA PRO A 11 10.19 11.49 -7.68
C PRO A 11 10.95 11.76 -6.38
N ALA A 12 10.21 12.00 -5.30
CA ALA A 12 10.75 12.07 -3.95
C ALA A 12 9.87 11.27 -2.99
N LEU A 13 10.46 10.53 -2.07
CA LEU A 13 9.74 9.91 -0.95
C LEU A 13 9.69 10.91 0.20
N VAL A 14 8.57 11.62 0.31
CA VAL A 14 8.37 12.72 1.28
C VAL A 14 7.72 12.26 2.58
N GLY A 15 7.27 11.00 2.64
CA GLY A 15 6.75 10.37 3.84
C GLY A 15 6.79 8.85 3.72
N VAL A 16 7.11 8.19 4.83
CA VAL A 16 7.04 6.74 4.98
C VAL A 16 6.38 6.43 6.31
N ASP A 17 5.32 5.63 6.27
CA ASP A 17 4.62 5.11 7.44
C ASP A 17 4.84 3.61 7.53
N VAL A 18 5.15 3.15 8.73
CA VAL A 18 5.39 1.75 9.05
C VAL A 18 4.57 1.35 10.26
N GLU A 19 4.34 0.07 10.44
CA GLU A 19 3.76 -0.44 11.68
C GLU A 19 4.78 -0.35 12.82
N PRO A 20 4.31 -0.25 14.09
CA PRO A 20 5.22 -0.31 15.24
C PRO A 20 6.01 -1.61 15.30
N GLU A 21 5.42 -2.71 14.81
CA GLU A 21 6.04 -4.04 14.78
C GLU A 21 5.34 -4.91 13.72
N TYR A 22 6.14 -5.68 12.97
CA TYR A 22 5.69 -6.63 11.96
C TYR A 22 5.83 -8.07 12.47
N VAL A 23 5.00 -8.96 11.95
CA VAL A 23 5.03 -10.39 12.28
C VAL A 23 5.63 -11.17 11.13
N LEU A 24 6.67 -11.96 11.40
CA LEU A 24 7.31 -12.78 10.38
C LEU A 24 6.31 -13.77 9.77
N GLY A 25 6.39 -13.94 8.44
CA GLY A 25 5.48 -14.78 7.65
C GLY A 25 4.15 -14.13 7.29
N PHE A 26 3.84 -12.92 7.80
CA PHE A 26 2.66 -12.15 7.43
C PHE A 26 2.99 -11.05 6.40
N PRO A 27 1.99 -10.49 5.71
CA PRO A 27 2.17 -9.35 4.82
C PRO A 27 2.76 -8.13 5.54
N VAL A 28 3.76 -7.52 4.94
CA VAL A 28 4.45 -6.34 5.49
C VAL A 28 4.02 -5.14 4.68
N TYR A 29 3.08 -4.38 5.23
CA TYR A 29 2.59 -3.17 4.58
C TYR A 29 3.37 -1.93 5.01
N VAL A 30 3.69 -1.07 4.04
CA VAL A 30 4.28 0.25 4.26
C VAL A 30 3.49 1.29 3.47
N GLY A 31 3.25 2.43 4.10
CA GLY A 31 2.66 3.59 3.44
C GLY A 31 3.77 4.48 2.90
N ILE A 32 3.77 4.77 1.61
CA ILE A 32 4.71 5.71 1.01
C ILE A 32 3.97 6.94 0.50
N THR A 33 4.54 8.11 0.70
CA THR A 33 4.03 9.36 0.14
C THR A 33 5.04 9.91 -0.85
N ILE A 34 4.61 10.00 -2.11
CA ILE A 34 5.44 10.39 -3.24
C ILE A 34 5.14 11.85 -3.58
N GLY A 35 6.18 12.67 -3.63
CA GLY A 35 6.17 14.03 -4.14
C GLY A 35 7.15 14.19 -5.31
N SER A 36 7.56 15.43 -5.57
CA SER A 36 8.56 15.76 -6.58
C SER A 36 9.77 16.47 -5.99
N ALA A 37 10.93 16.25 -6.59
CA ALA A 37 12.17 16.99 -6.36
C ALA A 37 12.59 17.70 -7.66
N PRO A 38 12.72 19.05 -7.68
CA PRO A 38 12.40 19.96 -6.59
C PRO A 38 10.89 19.99 -6.28
N PRO A 39 10.48 20.39 -5.04
CA PRO A 39 9.08 20.53 -4.69
C PRO A 39 8.36 21.47 -5.66
N GLY A 40 7.17 21.06 -6.13
CA GLY A 40 6.37 21.86 -7.09
C GLY A 40 6.58 21.48 -8.55
N ALA A 41 7.55 20.62 -8.88
CA ALA A 41 7.65 20.06 -10.22
C ALA A 41 6.48 19.11 -10.51
N SER A 42 6.07 19.04 -11.78
CA SER A 42 5.11 18.04 -12.26
C SER A 42 5.84 16.83 -12.83
N LEU A 43 5.35 15.63 -12.53
CA LEU A 43 5.92 14.37 -12.99
C LEU A 43 4.89 13.59 -13.78
N MET A 44 5.28 13.10 -14.95
CA MET A 44 4.42 12.38 -15.89
C MET A 44 4.93 10.94 -15.96
N ARG A 45 4.05 9.94 -15.76
CA ARG A 45 4.38 8.49 -15.86
C ARG A 45 5.18 7.93 -14.68
N LEU A 46 4.78 8.28 -13.47
CA LEU A 46 5.25 7.61 -12.26
C LEU A 46 4.62 6.22 -12.13
N PRO A 47 5.38 5.16 -11.79
CA PRO A 47 4.82 3.82 -11.66
C PRO A 47 3.84 3.75 -10.48
N LEU A 48 2.73 3.02 -10.64
CA LEU A 48 1.70 2.85 -9.60
C LEU A 48 1.76 1.45 -8.96
N PRO A 49 2.62 1.23 -7.95
CA PRO A 49 2.55 0.02 -7.13
C PRO A 49 1.25 -0.01 -6.32
N SER A 50 0.88 -1.20 -5.86
CA SER A 50 -0.34 -1.44 -5.09
C SER A 50 -0.12 -2.56 -4.07
N PRO A 51 -1.03 -2.74 -3.10
CA PRO A 51 -1.02 -3.90 -2.20
C PRO A 51 -1.05 -5.25 -2.93
N ALA A 52 -1.48 -5.27 -4.20
CA ALA A 52 -1.59 -6.48 -5.00
C ALA A 52 -0.33 -6.81 -5.81
N ALA A 53 0.51 -5.81 -6.08
CA ALA A 53 1.69 -5.92 -6.94
C ALA A 53 2.59 -4.70 -6.79
N LEU A 54 3.88 -4.93 -6.52
CA LEU A 54 4.92 -3.90 -6.46
C LEU A 54 5.37 -3.40 -7.85
N ARG A 55 5.19 -4.24 -8.88
CA ARG A 55 5.44 -3.89 -10.30
C ARG A 55 6.85 -3.35 -10.54
N GLY A 56 7.86 -3.89 -9.84
CA GLY A 56 9.26 -3.45 -9.96
C GLY A 56 9.54 -2.02 -9.49
N ALA A 57 8.53 -1.28 -9.02
CA ALA A 57 8.62 0.14 -8.71
C ALA A 57 9.16 0.42 -7.30
N ILE A 58 9.22 -0.62 -6.47
CA ILE A 58 9.68 -0.56 -5.08
C ILE A 58 10.91 -1.42 -4.94
N GLY A 59 11.89 -0.90 -4.22
CA GLY A 59 13.06 -1.62 -3.76
C GLY A 59 13.29 -1.34 -2.27
N LEU A 60 14.25 -2.04 -1.71
CA LEU A 60 14.55 -2.02 -0.29
C LEU A 60 16.04 -2.24 -0.06
N ARG A 61 16.63 -1.45 0.84
CA ARG A 61 17.94 -1.77 1.45
C ARG A 61 17.77 -1.97 2.94
N LEU A 62 18.43 -2.98 3.50
CA LEU A 62 18.36 -3.32 4.92
C LEU A 62 19.76 -3.38 5.54
N TRP A 63 19.85 -2.88 6.77
CA TRP A 63 21.04 -2.91 7.60
C TRP A 63 20.72 -3.55 8.95
N ARG A 64 21.68 -4.26 9.54
CA ARG A 64 21.57 -4.53 10.97
C ARG A 64 21.84 -3.24 11.75
N PRO A 65 21.28 -3.08 12.95
CA PRO A 65 21.45 -1.86 13.73
C PRO A 65 22.94 -1.54 13.97
N GLY A 66 23.35 -0.34 13.58
CA GLY A 66 24.73 0.13 13.74
C GLY A 66 25.72 -0.31 12.66
N GLU A 67 25.31 -1.15 11.70
CA GLU A 67 26.16 -1.49 10.55
C GLU A 67 26.16 -0.37 9.49
N ALA A 68 27.33 -0.17 8.88
CA ALA A 68 27.56 0.82 7.84
C ALA A 68 27.07 0.35 6.46
N GLU A 69 27.30 -0.91 6.13
CA GLU A 69 26.93 -1.52 4.85
C GLU A 69 25.60 -2.30 4.97
N PRO A 70 24.76 -2.29 3.93
CA PRO A 70 23.52 -3.08 3.94
C PRO A 70 23.87 -4.57 3.85
N PHE A 71 23.15 -5.41 4.61
CA PHE A 71 23.26 -6.86 4.46
C PHE A 71 22.36 -7.39 3.34
N PHE A 72 21.38 -6.59 2.90
CA PHE A 72 20.45 -6.92 1.84
C PHE A 72 20.09 -5.67 1.04
N GLU A 73 20.04 -5.81 -0.28
CA GLU A 73 19.62 -4.77 -1.21
C GLU A 73 18.87 -5.38 -2.39
N GLU A 74 17.66 -4.88 -2.62
CA GLU A 74 16.87 -5.14 -3.81
C GLU A 74 16.49 -3.81 -4.46
N ALA A 75 17.03 -3.54 -5.65
CA ALA A 75 16.78 -2.29 -6.36
C ALA A 75 15.44 -2.34 -7.13
N PRO A 76 14.74 -1.20 -7.29
CA PRO A 76 13.63 -1.10 -8.23
C PRO A 76 14.10 -1.49 -9.63
N THR A 77 13.31 -2.31 -10.31
CA THR A 77 13.59 -2.74 -11.67
C THR A 77 12.84 -1.86 -12.66
N ALA A 78 13.50 -1.49 -13.75
CA ALA A 78 12.79 -0.86 -14.86
C ALA A 78 11.75 -1.86 -15.37
N VAL A 79 10.46 -1.52 -15.34
CA VAL A 79 9.46 -2.31 -16.04
C VAL A 79 9.70 -2.10 -17.53
N VAL A 80 10.40 -3.04 -18.17
CA VAL A 80 10.97 -2.90 -19.52
C VAL A 80 9.91 -2.92 -20.63
N ASP A 81 8.62 -2.98 -20.30
CA ASP A 81 7.57 -3.02 -21.31
C ASP A 81 6.47 -1.97 -21.10
N PRO A 82 6.56 -0.82 -21.80
CA PRO A 82 5.50 0.19 -21.87
C PRO A 82 4.18 -0.32 -22.49
N GLU A 83 4.23 -1.40 -23.28
CA GLU A 83 3.07 -2.03 -23.93
C GLU A 83 2.37 -3.05 -23.01
N LEU A 84 3.04 -3.57 -21.98
CA LEU A 84 2.44 -4.42 -20.93
C LEU A 84 1.70 -3.63 -19.83
N SER A 85 1.49 -2.32 -19.99
CA SER A 85 0.53 -1.52 -19.22
C SER A 85 0.68 -1.59 -17.70
N ALA A 86 1.91 -1.48 -17.16
CA ALA A 86 2.01 -1.15 -15.74
C ALA A 86 1.30 0.20 -15.52
N PRO A 87 0.25 0.28 -14.68
CA PRO A 87 -0.47 1.51 -14.46
C PRO A 87 0.51 2.56 -13.96
N SER A 88 0.39 3.76 -14.52
CA SER A 88 1.19 4.90 -14.14
C SER A 88 0.28 6.05 -13.77
N PHE A 89 0.83 7.03 -13.06
CA PHE A 89 0.11 8.23 -12.69
C PHE A 89 0.96 9.48 -12.94
N ARG A 90 0.29 10.64 -12.83
CA ARG A 90 0.93 11.95 -12.85
C ARG A 90 0.86 12.57 -11.46
N LEU A 91 1.88 13.34 -11.10
CA LEU A 91 1.80 14.34 -10.03
C LEU A 91 1.78 15.71 -10.69
N ARG A 92 0.73 16.51 -10.42
CA ARG A 92 0.75 17.93 -10.78
C ARG A 92 1.64 18.70 -9.82
N ALA A 93 1.94 19.95 -10.18
CA ALA A 93 2.75 20.84 -9.37
C ALA A 93 2.22 20.94 -7.92
N GLY A 94 3.06 20.55 -6.96
CA GLY A 94 2.74 20.60 -5.53
C GLY A 94 1.86 19.46 -5.02
N GLU A 95 1.42 18.54 -5.90
CA GLU A 95 0.69 17.35 -5.47
C GLU A 95 1.64 16.34 -4.82
N VAL A 96 1.12 15.65 -3.81
CA VAL A 96 1.70 14.43 -3.27
C VAL A 96 0.69 13.31 -3.41
N ARG A 97 1.16 12.07 -3.50
CA ARG A 97 0.30 10.89 -3.55
C ARG A 97 0.76 9.86 -2.53
N ARG A 98 -0.16 9.44 -1.68
CA ARG A 98 0.02 8.30 -0.80
C ARG A 98 -0.30 7.01 -1.55
N LEU A 99 0.54 6.00 -1.39
CA LEU A 99 0.31 4.62 -1.81
C LEU A 99 0.58 3.68 -0.64
N LEU A 100 -0.27 2.68 -0.44
CA LEU A 100 0.02 1.55 0.43
C LEU A 100 0.62 0.43 -0.42
N VAL A 101 1.74 -0.13 -0.01
CA VAL A 101 2.42 -1.22 -0.71
C VAL A 101 2.74 -2.36 0.25
N GLU A 102 2.82 -3.57 -0.28
CA GLU A 102 3.08 -4.81 0.45
C GLU A 102 4.47 -5.31 0.04
N ILE A 103 5.43 -5.31 0.96
CA ILE A 103 6.86 -5.52 0.68
C ILE A 103 7.40 -6.87 1.15
N SER A 104 6.57 -7.82 1.58
CA SER A 104 7.03 -9.12 2.06
C SER A 104 7.86 -9.86 1.02
N GLU A 105 7.51 -9.75 -0.27
CA GLU A 105 8.28 -10.36 -1.37
C GLU A 105 9.67 -9.74 -1.57
N LEU A 106 9.94 -8.57 -0.99
CA LEU A 106 11.26 -7.91 -1.03
C LEU A 106 12.11 -8.22 0.21
N LEU A 107 11.57 -8.90 1.22
CA LEU A 107 12.32 -9.22 2.43
C LEU A 107 13.14 -10.48 2.20
N PRO A 108 14.36 -10.56 2.76
CA PRO A 108 15.15 -11.77 2.66
C PRO A 108 14.50 -12.93 3.43
N ASP A 109 14.55 -14.13 2.85
CA ASP A 109 13.93 -15.35 3.43
C ASP A 109 14.49 -15.71 4.81
N ASP A 110 15.72 -15.31 5.11
CA ASP A 110 16.42 -15.56 6.37
C ASP A 110 16.27 -14.42 7.40
N LEU A 111 15.36 -13.47 7.16
CA LEU A 111 15.06 -12.39 8.10
C LEU A 111 14.50 -12.95 9.42
N GLY A 112 15.29 -12.85 10.48
CA GLY A 112 14.89 -13.21 11.84
C GLY A 112 14.19 -12.08 12.59
N ALA A 113 13.60 -12.43 13.75
CA ALA A 113 13.00 -11.46 14.65
C ALA A 113 14.05 -10.48 15.19
N GLY A 114 13.62 -9.24 15.44
CA GLY A 114 14.46 -8.16 15.94
C GLY A 114 14.30 -6.89 15.14
N ALA A 115 15.26 -6.00 15.30
CA ALA A 115 15.27 -4.72 14.62
C ALA A 115 16.21 -4.72 13.43
N VAL A 116 15.77 -4.09 12.35
CA VAL A 116 16.61 -3.73 11.21
C VAL A 116 16.35 -2.27 10.87
N ASP A 117 17.33 -1.62 10.26
CA ASP A 117 17.09 -0.32 9.64
C ASP A 117 16.86 -0.53 8.14
N GLY A 118 15.93 0.21 7.56
CA GLY A 118 15.53 0.09 6.16
C GLY A 118 15.50 1.43 5.43
N VAL A 119 15.80 1.39 4.14
CA VAL A 119 15.55 2.47 3.18
C VAL A 119 14.66 1.92 2.09
N LEU A 120 13.50 2.56 1.88
CA LEU A 120 12.63 2.26 0.75
C LEU A 120 13.09 3.04 -0.47
N LEU A 121 13.07 2.35 -1.61
CA LEU A 121 13.40 2.90 -2.92
C LEU A 121 12.12 2.94 -3.75
N TYR A 122 11.88 4.04 -4.46
CA TYR A 122 10.73 4.17 -5.36
C TYR A 122 11.12 4.77 -6.71
N GLY A 123 10.58 4.19 -7.78
CA GLY A 123 10.71 4.72 -9.13
C GLY A 123 11.31 3.68 -10.08
N ALA A 124 12.01 4.15 -11.09
CA ALA A 124 12.74 3.32 -12.04
C ALA A 124 13.99 4.05 -12.50
N PRO A 125 15.11 3.34 -12.77
CA PRO A 125 16.31 3.97 -13.30
C PRO A 125 16.01 4.86 -14.54
N PRO A 126 16.60 6.07 -14.64
CA PRO A 126 17.60 6.64 -13.74
C PRO A 126 17.02 7.44 -12.56
N HIS A 127 15.69 7.49 -12.39
CA HIS A 127 15.01 8.33 -11.40
C HIS A 127 14.47 7.49 -10.23
N ILE A 128 15.36 7.22 -9.27
CA ILE A 128 15.02 6.52 -8.01
C ILE A 128 15.00 7.53 -6.88
N ALA A 129 13.88 7.55 -6.15
CA ALA A 129 13.73 8.26 -4.89
C ALA A 129 14.08 7.31 -3.75
N GLU A 130 14.79 7.82 -2.73
CA GLU A 130 15.11 7.08 -1.52
C GLU A 130 14.43 7.73 -0.32
N SER A 131 13.93 6.90 0.60
CA SER A 131 13.46 7.39 1.90
C SER A 131 14.64 7.70 2.82
N ALA A 132 14.37 8.40 3.92
CA ALA A 132 15.29 8.37 5.05
C ALA A 132 15.43 6.93 5.59
N ARG A 133 16.59 6.60 6.16
CA ARG A 133 16.82 5.33 6.88
C ARG A 133 15.96 5.33 8.14
N GLY A 134 15.05 4.37 8.25
CA GLY A 134 14.10 4.22 9.35
C GLY A 134 14.19 2.82 9.97
N ARG A 135 13.72 2.68 11.21
CA ARG A 135 13.75 1.38 11.92
C ARG A 135 12.49 0.57 11.65
N LEU A 136 12.68 -0.71 11.34
CA LEU A 136 11.64 -1.72 11.22
C LEU A 136 11.83 -2.74 12.35
N LEU A 137 10.75 -3.13 13.01
CA LEU A 137 10.75 -4.13 14.07
C LEU A 137 9.99 -5.36 13.62
N PHE A 138 10.57 -6.54 13.82
CA PHE A 138 9.99 -7.83 13.49
C PHE A 138 9.94 -8.71 14.73
N ARG A 139 8.85 -9.48 14.87
CA ARG A 139 8.72 -10.51 15.89
C ARG A 139 8.28 -11.84 15.28
N GLU A 140 8.50 -12.89 16.06
CA GLU A 140 7.91 -14.19 15.77
C GLU A 140 6.38 -14.15 15.90
N PRO A 141 5.66 -14.96 15.11
CA PRO A 141 4.24 -15.15 15.31
C PRO A 141 3.97 -15.87 16.65
N THR A 142 2.83 -15.58 17.24
CA THR A 142 2.23 -16.37 18.33
C THR A 142 1.66 -17.69 17.79
N ASP A 143 1.29 -18.63 18.67
CA ASP A 143 0.66 -19.90 18.24
C ASP A 143 -0.67 -19.69 17.50
N ALA A 144 -1.47 -18.72 17.92
CA ALA A 144 -2.73 -18.38 17.27
C ALA A 144 -2.51 -17.77 15.87
N GLU A 145 -1.50 -16.90 15.74
CA GLU A 145 -1.10 -16.34 14.45
C GLU A 145 -0.55 -17.43 13.52
N ARG A 146 0.31 -18.32 14.01
CA ARG A 146 0.79 -19.48 13.23
C ARG A 146 -0.36 -20.32 12.71
N ALA A 147 -1.30 -20.70 13.57
CA ALA A 147 -2.47 -21.48 13.17
C ALA A 147 -3.33 -20.74 12.12
N SER A 148 -3.49 -19.43 12.26
CA SER A 148 -4.19 -18.58 11.29
C SER A 148 -3.46 -18.53 9.94
N LEU A 149 -2.13 -18.44 9.94
CA LEU A 149 -1.32 -18.46 8.71
C LEU A 149 -1.37 -19.83 8.02
N ASP A 150 -1.23 -20.91 8.79
CA ASP A 150 -1.30 -22.29 8.30
C ASP A 150 -2.64 -22.59 7.62
N ALA A 151 -3.74 -22.07 8.18
CA ALA A 151 -5.08 -22.22 7.60
C ALA A 151 -5.24 -21.49 6.27
N LEU A 152 -4.55 -20.36 6.08
CA LEU A 152 -4.62 -19.55 4.86
C LEU A 152 -3.59 -19.95 3.79
N ARG A 153 -2.50 -20.60 4.20
CA ARG A 153 -1.37 -20.98 3.33
C ARG A 153 -1.81 -21.63 2.01
N PRO A 154 -2.73 -22.62 1.96
CA PRO A 154 -3.15 -23.23 0.70
C PRO A 154 -3.77 -22.24 -0.29
N GLU A 155 -4.55 -21.27 0.19
CA GLU A 155 -5.15 -20.25 -0.66
C GLU A 155 -4.13 -19.23 -1.17
N VAL A 156 -3.20 -18.83 -0.31
CA VAL A 156 -2.17 -17.84 -0.63
C VAL A 156 -1.16 -18.44 -1.62
N GLU A 157 -0.71 -19.67 -1.39
CA GLU A 157 0.18 -20.40 -2.31
C GLU A 157 -0.47 -20.59 -3.68
N ALA A 158 -1.75 -20.99 -3.72
CA ALA A 158 -2.49 -21.10 -4.97
C ALA A 158 -2.60 -19.76 -5.72
N ALA A 159 -2.66 -18.64 -4.98
CA ALA A 159 -2.66 -17.29 -5.54
C ALA A 159 -1.26 -16.82 -6.00
N GLY A 160 -0.21 -17.39 -5.44
CA GLY A 160 1.20 -17.03 -5.65
C GLY A 160 1.68 -15.85 -4.80
N SER A 161 0.76 -15.04 -4.26
CA SER A 161 1.07 -13.96 -3.31
C SER A 161 -0.16 -13.52 -2.54
N PHE A 162 0.04 -12.88 -1.39
CA PHE A 162 -1.06 -12.25 -0.62
C PHE A 162 -1.79 -11.21 -1.44
N GLY A 163 -1.05 -10.40 -2.19
CA GLY A 163 -1.62 -9.38 -3.08
C GLY A 163 -2.58 -9.95 -4.12
N ARG A 164 -2.23 -11.07 -4.76
CA ARG A 164 -3.10 -11.78 -5.70
C ARG A 164 -4.26 -12.49 -5.00
N TRP A 165 -4.04 -13.01 -3.79
CA TRP A 165 -5.07 -13.65 -2.98
C TRP A 165 -6.24 -12.71 -2.66
N LEU A 166 -5.99 -11.40 -2.45
CA LEU A 166 -7.04 -10.39 -2.23
C LEU A 166 -8.06 -10.33 -3.37
N ARG A 167 -7.60 -10.49 -4.61
CA ARG A 167 -8.45 -10.38 -5.80
C ARG A 167 -9.21 -11.66 -6.10
N ARG A 168 -8.74 -12.81 -5.60
CA ARG A 168 -9.43 -14.10 -5.81
C ARG A 168 -10.59 -14.28 -4.83
N PRO A 169 -11.74 -14.80 -5.29
CA PRO A 169 -12.81 -15.24 -4.39
C PRO A 169 -12.29 -16.20 -3.32
N PRO A 170 -12.85 -16.17 -2.09
CA PRO A 170 -12.52 -17.18 -1.08
C PRO A 170 -12.97 -18.57 -1.56
N LEU A 171 -12.23 -19.62 -1.15
CA LEU A 171 -12.65 -21.00 -1.44
C LEU A 171 -13.98 -21.36 -0.76
N ASP A 172 -14.18 -20.85 0.45
CA ASP A 172 -15.43 -20.98 1.22
C ASP A 172 -15.96 -19.58 1.58
N PRO A 173 -16.92 -19.03 0.81
CA PRO A 173 -17.51 -17.73 1.09
C PRO A 173 -18.19 -17.62 2.46
N SER A 174 -18.63 -18.74 3.06
CA SER A 174 -19.29 -18.73 4.37
C SER A 174 -18.33 -18.38 5.52
N ARG A 175 -17.02 -18.52 5.29
CA ARG A 175 -15.96 -18.20 6.26
C ARG A 175 -15.42 -16.78 6.12
N LEU A 176 -15.90 -16.02 5.12
CA LEU A 176 -15.42 -14.66 4.90
C LEU A 176 -16.05 -13.71 5.92
N ALA A 177 -15.34 -13.49 7.02
CA ALA A 177 -15.68 -12.51 8.04
C ALA A 177 -14.73 -11.30 7.96
N PRO A 178 -15.20 -10.09 8.27
CA PRO A 178 -14.32 -8.95 8.45
C PRO A 178 -13.50 -9.12 9.73
N PRO A 179 -12.27 -8.59 9.79
CA PRO A 179 -11.49 -8.58 11.01
C PRO A 179 -12.17 -7.74 12.09
N THR A 180 -11.94 -8.10 13.34
CA THR A 180 -12.51 -7.42 14.52
C THR A 180 -11.46 -6.79 15.42
N ASP A 181 -10.19 -7.08 15.19
CA ASP A 181 -9.08 -6.65 16.03
C ASP A 181 -8.06 -5.81 15.24
N ARG A 182 -7.57 -4.74 15.87
CA ARG A 182 -6.46 -3.92 15.38
C ARG A 182 -5.13 -4.67 15.48
N GLY A 183 -5.01 -5.61 16.41
CA GLY A 183 -3.83 -6.46 16.60
C GLY A 183 -3.65 -7.55 15.54
N ASP A 184 -4.69 -7.86 14.74
CA ASP A 184 -4.62 -8.88 13.69
C ASP A 184 -3.63 -8.44 12.58
N PRO A 185 -2.53 -9.18 12.33
CA PRO A 185 -1.59 -8.87 11.25
C PRO A 185 -2.24 -8.96 9.86
N LEU A 186 -3.37 -9.66 9.73
CA LEU A 186 -4.14 -9.81 8.50
C LEU A 186 -5.32 -8.84 8.39
N ARG A 187 -5.44 -7.85 9.29
CA ARG A 187 -6.61 -6.94 9.31
C ARG A 187 -6.84 -6.23 7.99
N TYR A 188 -5.80 -5.64 7.38
CA TYR A 188 -5.95 -4.99 6.09
C TYR A 188 -6.37 -5.98 4.99
N PRO A 189 -5.62 -7.08 4.76
CA PRO A 189 -5.95 -8.00 3.68
C PRO A 189 -7.31 -8.70 3.86
N ARG A 190 -7.69 -9.07 5.09
CA ARG A 190 -9.02 -9.66 5.37
C ARG A 190 -10.14 -8.66 5.14
N LEU A 191 -9.98 -7.41 5.58
CA LEU A 191 -10.99 -6.38 5.37
C LEU A 191 -11.17 -6.08 3.89
N ILE A 192 -10.09 -5.93 3.12
CA ILE A 192 -10.18 -5.72 1.67
C ILE A 192 -10.86 -6.91 0.98
N LYS A 193 -10.48 -8.16 1.33
CA LYS A 193 -11.13 -9.35 0.77
C LYS A 193 -12.62 -9.40 1.14
N TYR A 194 -13.00 -9.00 2.35
CA TYR A 194 -14.39 -8.87 2.77
C TYR A 194 -15.14 -7.78 1.98
N LEU A 195 -14.57 -6.59 1.80
CA LEU A 195 -15.20 -5.53 1.01
C LEU A 195 -15.36 -5.92 -0.47
N ILE A 196 -14.38 -6.64 -1.02
CA ILE A 196 -14.40 -7.09 -2.40
C ILE A 196 -15.31 -8.29 -2.61
N HIS A 197 -15.37 -9.28 -1.72
CA HIS A 197 -16.08 -10.56 -1.96
C HIS A 197 -17.23 -10.85 -1.01
N GLY A 198 -17.40 -10.04 0.03
CA GLY A 198 -18.43 -10.21 1.05
C GLY A 198 -19.84 -10.10 0.52
N PRO A 199 -20.82 -10.61 1.29
CA PRO A 199 -22.22 -10.65 0.89
C PRO A 199 -22.88 -9.27 0.94
N GLU A 200 -22.43 -8.37 1.82
CA GLU A 200 -22.95 -7.01 1.96
C GLU A 200 -22.57 -6.16 0.73
N GLY A 201 -23.53 -5.36 0.23
CA GLY A 201 -23.26 -4.27 -0.72
C GLY A 201 -22.47 -3.15 -0.03
N LEU A 202 -21.71 -2.35 -0.79
CA LEU A 202 -20.87 -1.28 -0.22
C LEU A 202 -21.70 -0.20 0.50
N ASP A 203 -22.92 0.03 0.02
CA ASP A 203 -23.91 0.90 0.64
C ASP A 203 -24.39 0.36 2.01
N ALA A 204 -24.37 -0.96 2.21
CA ALA A 204 -24.83 -1.63 3.42
C ALA A 204 -23.73 -1.93 4.46
N VAL A 205 -22.44 -1.93 4.07
CA VAL A 205 -21.34 -2.21 5.00
C VAL A 205 -21.26 -1.15 6.09
N ASP A 206 -21.24 -1.57 7.36
CA ASP A 206 -21.06 -0.67 8.50
C ASP A 206 -19.64 -0.02 8.48
N PRO A 207 -19.52 1.32 8.36
CA PRO A 207 -18.23 2.02 8.37
C PRO A 207 -17.42 1.78 9.65
N ALA A 208 -18.06 1.44 10.78
CA ALA A 208 -17.34 1.11 12.01
C ALA A 208 -16.41 -0.10 11.86
N ARG A 209 -16.65 -0.99 10.88
CA ARG A 209 -15.74 -2.09 10.54
C ARG A 209 -14.36 -1.58 10.10
N LEU A 210 -14.25 -0.35 9.59
CA LEU A 210 -12.98 0.26 9.19
C LEU A 210 -12.12 0.68 10.40
N HIS A 211 -12.69 0.76 11.62
CA HIS A 211 -11.94 1.17 12.81
C HIS A 211 -10.79 0.23 13.17
N VAL A 212 -10.78 -1.00 12.67
CA VAL A 212 -9.66 -1.94 12.79
C VAL A 212 -8.40 -1.46 12.05
N LEU A 213 -8.55 -0.57 11.06
CA LEU A 213 -7.45 0.03 10.32
C LEU A 213 -6.89 1.24 11.09
N GLY A 214 -5.93 0.97 11.97
CA GLY A 214 -5.06 1.98 12.58
C GLY A 214 -3.62 1.91 12.05
N GLY A 215 -2.73 2.71 12.63
CA GLY A 215 -1.30 2.68 12.30
C GLY A 215 -1.06 3.06 10.84
N VAL A 216 -0.33 2.21 10.12
CA VAL A 216 -0.01 2.42 8.70
C VAL A 216 -1.26 2.48 7.82
N PHE A 217 -2.37 1.86 8.25
CA PHE A 217 -3.61 1.77 7.48
C PHE A 217 -4.61 2.90 7.77
N ALA A 218 -4.31 3.81 8.69
CA ALA A 218 -5.26 4.84 9.09
C ALA A 218 -5.71 5.71 7.89
N PRO A 219 -4.84 6.17 6.97
CA PRO A 219 -5.29 6.90 5.79
C PRO A 219 -6.17 6.06 4.85
N GLU A 220 -5.87 4.76 4.69
CA GLU A 220 -6.69 3.85 3.89
C GLU A 220 -8.09 3.68 4.48
N ALA A 221 -8.24 3.75 5.81
CA ALA A 221 -9.55 3.76 6.47
C ALA A 221 -10.39 4.97 6.00
N TYR A 222 -9.80 6.15 5.88
CA TYR A 222 -10.50 7.34 5.37
C TYR A 222 -10.86 7.21 3.89
N GLY A 223 -9.95 6.65 3.08
CA GLY A 223 -10.20 6.34 1.67
C GLY A 223 -11.38 5.39 1.48
N LEU A 224 -11.36 4.26 2.20
CA LEU A 224 -12.44 3.27 2.17
C LEU A 224 -13.75 3.83 2.74
N ALA A 225 -13.71 4.65 3.79
CA ALA A 225 -14.91 5.30 4.31
C ALA A 225 -15.54 6.23 3.26
N ALA A 226 -14.73 6.90 2.45
CA ALA A 226 -15.23 7.73 1.35
C ALA A 226 -15.88 6.88 0.24
N GLU A 227 -15.32 5.72 -0.08
CA GLU A 227 -15.89 4.74 -1.02
C GLU A 227 -17.27 4.24 -0.53
N LEU A 228 -17.36 3.84 0.75
CA LEU A 228 -18.63 3.41 1.36
C LEU A 228 -19.65 4.55 1.40
N LEU A 229 -19.21 5.77 1.74
CA LEU A 229 -20.08 6.94 1.77
C LEU A 229 -20.60 7.30 0.38
N ALA A 230 -19.76 7.29 -0.64
CA ALA A 230 -20.17 7.56 -2.01
C ALA A 230 -21.19 6.52 -2.52
N ALA A 231 -21.08 5.26 -2.09
CA ALA A 231 -22.06 4.22 -2.40
C ALA A 231 -23.40 4.42 -1.67
N ARG A 232 -23.37 4.87 -0.41
CA ARG A 232 -24.56 5.02 0.45
C ARG A 232 -25.29 6.36 0.24
N ASP A 233 -24.55 7.45 0.24
CA ASP A 233 -25.04 8.83 0.15
C ASP A 233 -24.07 9.71 -0.66
N PRO A 234 -24.24 9.73 -2.00
CA PRO A 234 -23.42 10.57 -2.89
C PRO A 234 -23.49 12.07 -2.55
N GLY A 235 -24.58 12.54 -1.92
CA GLY A 235 -24.77 13.95 -1.56
C GLY A 235 -23.85 14.37 -0.41
N ALA A 236 -23.61 13.48 0.55
CA ALA A 236 -22.71 13.72 1.68
C ALA A 236 -21.22 13.59 1.32
N PHE A 237 -20.90 12.87 0.24
CA PHE A 237 -19.51 12.59 -0.15
C PHE A 237 -18.66 13.85 -0.36
N ALA A 238 -19.19 14.88 -1.03
CA ALA A 238 -18.41 16.07 -1.38
C ALA A 238 -17.81 16.77 -0.14
N GLY A 239 -18.60 16.89 0.93
CA GLY A 239 -18.14 17.49 2.20
C GLY A 239 -17.08 16.63 2.88
N TYR A 240 -17.29 15.31 2.93
CA TYR A 240 -16.33 14.37 3.51
C TYR A 240 -15.01 14.34 2.72
N ALA A 241 -15.07 14.30 1.39
CA ALA A 241 -13.90 14.31 0.52
C ALA A 241 -13.02 15.54 0.74
N GLN A 242 -13.62 16.72 0.97
CA GLN A 242 -12.86 17.94 1.31
C GLN A 242 -12.17 17.82 2.67
N GLN A 243 -12.83 17.25 3.67
CA GLN A 243 -12.22 17.01 4.99
C GLN A 243 -11.02 16.04 4.87
N VAL A 244 -11.18 14.95 4.11
CA VAL A 244 -10.11 13.97 3.86
C VAL A 244 -8.94 14.62 3.11
N LYS A 245 -9.19 15.42 2.06
CA LYS A 245 -8.14 16.15 1.33
C LYS A 245 -7.36 17.11 2.21
N ALA A 246 -8.02 17.77 3.16
CA ALA A 246 -7.37 18.68 4.09
C ALA A 246 -6.52 17.93 5.14
N ALA A 247 -7.02 16.81 5.67
CA ALA A 247 -6.31 16.02 6.69
C ALA A 247 -5.19 15.13 6.10
N TYR A 248 -5.42 14.57 4.91
CA TYR A 248 -4.53 13.65 4.21
C TYR A 248 -4.37 14.06 2.74
N PRO A 249 -3.54 15.08 2.42
CA PRO A 249 -3.36 15.56 1.06
C PRO A 249 -2.94 14.47 0.06
N GLY A 250 -2.18 13.46 0.51
CA GLY A 250 -1.79 12.30 -0.30
C GLY A 250 -2.94 11.45 -0.82
N LEU A 251 -4.15 11.56 -0.25
CA LEU A 251 -5.36 10.86 -0.69
C LEU A 251 -6.18 11.66 -1.70
N ALA A 252 -5.77 12.88 -2.07
CA ALA A 252 -6.57 13.75 -2.94
C ALA A 252 -6.92 13.09 -4.27
N ALA A 253 -5.97 12.38 -4.90
CA ALA A 253 -6.20 11.66 -6.14
C ALA A 253 -7.25 10.53 -6.00
N TRP A 254 -7.29 9.84 -4.85
CA TRP A 254 -8.30 8.82 -4.59
C TRP A 254 -9.68 9.46 -4.41
N MET A 255 -9.77 10.57 -3.65
CA MET A 255 -11.02 11.31 -3.50
C MET A 255 -11.53 11.85 -4.84
N ASP A 256 -10.64 12.35 -5.70
CA ASP A 256 -11.00 12.80 -7.05
C ASP A 256 -11.50 11.65 -7.93
N ALA A 257 -10.89 10.46 -7.81
CA ALA A 257 -11.33 9.26 -8.53
C ALA A 257 -12.75 8.84 -8.11
N ILE A 258 -13.03 8.80 -6.80
CA ILE A 258 -14.37 8.49 -6.28
C ILE A 258 -15.39 9.52 -6.77
N ALA A 259 -15.06 10.81 -6.75
CA ALA A 259 -15.90 11.89 -7.27
C ALA A 259 -16.23 11.71 -8.76
N ALA A 260 -15.31 11.12 -9.52
CA ALA A 260 -15.48 10.78 -10.94
C ALA A 260 -16.18 9.42 -11.16
N GLY A 261 -16.69 8.77 -10.11
CA GLY A 261 -17.35 7.46 -10.19
C GLY A 261 -16.38 6.27 -10.32
N GLN A 262 -15.09 6.47 -10.06
CA GLN A 262 -14.03 5.47 -10.20
C GLN A 262 -13.69 4.84 -8.85
N SER A 263 -14.61 4.03 -8.33
CA SER A 263 -14.41 3.25 -7.11
C SER A 263 -13.56 2.00 -7.37
N GLU A 264 -12.44 1.85 -6.65
CA GLU A 264 -11.58 0.67 -6.82
C GLU A 264 -12.26 -0.60 -6.32
N ILE A 265 -13.01 -0.50 -5.21
CA ILE A 265 -13.72 -1.63 -4.63
C ILE A 265 -14.93 -1.99 -5.48
N ALA A 266 -15.73 -1.02 -5.94
CA ALA A 266 -16.88 -1.31 -6.80
C ALA A 266 -16.44 -1.95 -8.13
N TRP A 267 -15.34 -1.45 -8.72
CA TRP A 267 -14.74 -2.07 -9.91
C TRP A 267 -14.30 -3.51 -9.65
N ALA A 268 -13.63 -3.77 -8.52
CA ALA A 268 -13.24 -5.13 -8.14
C ALA A 268 -14.44 -6.06 -7.96
N ARG A 269 -15.56 -5.54 -7.43
CA ARG A 269 -16.81 -6.29 -7.24
C ARG A 269 -17.51 -6.65 -8.56
N SER A 270 -17.36 -5.85 -9.61
CA SER A 270 -17.98 -6.12 -10.91
C SER A 270 -17.17 -7.07 -11.80
N HIS A 271 -15.94 -7.40 -11.42
CA HIS A 271 -15.02 -8.27 -12.16
C HIS A 271 -14.62 -9.51 -11.35
N ARG A 272 -15.51 -9.99 -10.46
CA ARG A 272 -15.34 -11.24 -9.70
C ARG A 272 -15.53 -12.47 -10.58
#